data_AF-A0AAQ1RVE6-F1
#
_entry.id   AF-A0AAQ1RVE6-F1
#
_cell.length_a   1.000
_cell.length_b   1.000
_cell.length_c   1.000
_cell.angle_alpha   90.00
_cell.angle_beta   90.00
_cell.angle_gamma   90.00
#
_symmetry.space_group_name_H-M   'P 1'
#
loop_
_entity.id
_entity.type
_entity.pdbx_description
1 polymer ?
#
loop_
_entity_poly.entity_id
_entity_poly.type
_entity_poly.pdbx_seq_one_letter_code
_entity_poly.pdbx_strand_id
1 'polypeptide(L)'
;MTIGEKVSYLKGLIEGLDIDKGKKESKIILAMVDIIEDLALTVDDIEEDLDEVMDFVEELDEDLSDVEDDLYGDEDDDDDDCCCDEPMYEVTCPTCGETIYVDEDTLTDVGSMPCPNCGEELELDTDFAFDDEEECGCCDCGCDHEEKE
;
A
#
# COMPACT_ATOMS: atom_id res chain seq x y z
N MET A 1 21.51 11.10 26.45
CA MET A 1 22.54 10.18 26.97
C MET A 1 22.46 8.92 26.11
N THR A 2 23.44 8.71 25.23
CA THR A 2 23.47 7.56 24.30
C THR A 2 23.63 6.25 25.07
N ILE A 3 23.41 5.12 24.41
CA ILE A 3 23.64 3.82 25.05
C ILE A 3 25.13 3.70 25.41
N GLY A 4 26.05 4.05 24.51
CA GLY A 4 27.49 4.06 24.79
C GLY A 4 27.89 4.89 26.04
N GLU A 5 27.27 6.06 26.25
CA GLU A 5 27.51 6.87 27.45
C GLU A 5 27.03 6.18 28.74
N LYS A 6 25.89 5.48 28.69
CA LYS A 6 25.37 4.70 29.82
C LYS A 6 26.24 3.48 30.12
N VAL A 7 26.75 2.80 29.09
CA VAL A 7 27.68 1.67 29.25
C VAL A 7 29.01 2.14 29.86
N SER A 8 29.53 3.27 29.38
CA SER A 8 30.75 3.89 29.92
C SER A 8 30.59 4.28 31.39
N TYR A 9 29.43 4.82 31.77
CA TYR A 9 29.10 5.11 33.17
C TYR A 9 29.05 3.83 34.02
N LEU A 10 28.41 2.76 33.53
CA LEU A 10 28.35 1.46 34.21
C LEU A 10 29.74 0.85 34.42
N LYS A 11 30.62 0.93 33.42
CA LYS A 11 32.03 0.50 33.54
C LYS A 11 32.74 1.25 34.66
N GLY A 12 32.61 2.58 34.69
CA GLY A 12 33.21 3.40 35.75
C GLY A 12 32.70 3.04 37.15
N LEU A 13 31.41 2.73 37.30
CA LEU A 13 30.86 2.25 38.58
C LEU A 13 31.48 0.90 39.00
N ILE A 14 31.64 -0.03 38.06
CA ILE A 14 32.21 -1.37 38.32
C ILE A 14 33.68 -1.30 38.71
N GLU A 15 34.44 -0.40 38.08
CA GLU A 15 35.83 -0.14 38.46
C GLU A 15 35.94 0.50 39.85
N GLY A 16 35.02 1.40 40.19
CA GLY A 16 34.95 2.04 41.52
C GLY A 16 34.51 1.14 42.66
N LEU A 17 33.91 -0.02 42.35
CA LEU A 17 33.43 -1.01 43.33
C LEU A 17 34.53 -1.93 43.88
N ASP A 18 35.77 -1.80 43.40
CA ASP A 18 36.94 -2.64 43.78
C ASP A 18 36.62 -4.14 43.74
N ILE A 19 35.98 -4.57 42.64
CA ILE A 19 35.52 -5.94 42.49
C ILE A 19 36.71 -6.89 42.34
N ASP A 20 36.76 -7.92 43.20
CA ASP A 20 37.72 -9.02 43.10
C ASP A 20 37.50 -9.82 41.81
N LYS A 21 38.35 -9.57 40.80
CA LYS A 21 38.33 -10.22 39.48
C LYS A 21 38.61 -11.73 39.51
N GLY A 22 39.04 -12.27 40.65
CA GLY A 22 39.25 -13.70 40.85
C GLY A 22 37.95 -14.51 41.05
N LYS A 23 36.89 -13.86 41.55
CA LYS A 23 35.61 -14.52 41.85
C LYS A 23 34.82 -14.86 40.60
N LYS A 24 34.04 -15.94 40.65
CA LYS A 24 33.25 -16.42 39.51
C LYS A 24 32.17 -15.41 39.14
N GLU A 25 31.53 -14.81 40.13
CA GLU A 25 30.51 -13.78 40.00
C GLU A 25 31.07 -12.53 39.31
N SER A 26 32.26 -12.09 39.70
CA SER A 26 32.94 -10.94 39.09
C SER A 26 33.28 -11.16 37.62
N LYS A 27 33.71 -12.37 37.26
CA LYS A 27 33.99 -12.73 35.86
C LYS A 27 32.72 -12.69 35.00
N ILE A 28 31.58 -13.11 35.56
CA ILE A 28 30.29 -13.02 34.87
C ILE A 28 29.90 -11.56 34.65
N ILE A 29 30.01 -10.71 35.69
CA ILE A 29 29.67 -9.29 35.58
C ILE A 29 30.53 -8.59 34.52
N LEU A 30 31.85 -8.84 34.51
CA LEU A 30 32.74 -8.27 33.49
C LEU A 30 32.36 -8.73 32.08
N ALA A 31 32.12 -10.03 31.90
CA ALA A 31 31.67 -10.55 30.60
C ALA A 31 30.32 -9.95 30.15
N MET A 32 29.39 -9.71 31.07
CA MET A 32 28.11 -9.05 30.76
C MET A 32 28.32 -7.60 30.31
N VAL A 33 29.26 -6.89 30.94
CA VAL A 33 29.57 -5.50 30.59
C VAL A 33 30.23 -5.41 29.23
N ASP A 34 31.13 -6.35 28.91
CA ASP A 34 31.75 -6.43 27.59
C ASP A 34 30.68 -6.67 26.51
N ILE A 35 29.75 -7.61 26.72
CA ILE A 35 28.62 -7.84 25.80
C ILE A 35 27.75 -6.59 25.66
N ILE A 36 27.48 -5.87 26.75
CA ILE A 36 26.69 -4.64 26.72
C ILE A 36 27.41 -3.52 25.94
N GLU A 37 28.74 -3.47 25.96
CA GLU A 37 29.53 -2.56 25.13
C GLU A 37 29.44 -2.92 23.66
N ASP A 38 29.61 -4.21 23.32
CA ASP A 38 29.46 -4.68 21.93
C ASP A 38 28.05 -4.37 21.40
N LEU A 39 27.02 -4.56 22.23
CA LEU A 39 25.63 -4.19 21.90
C LEU A 39 25.47 -2.67 21.73
N ALA A 40 26.16 -1.86 22.52
CA ALA A 40 26.11 -0.41 22.36
C ALA A 40 26.65 0.02 20.99
N LEU A 41 27.82 -0.52 20.61
CA LEU A 41 28.42 -0.25 19.29
C LEU A 41 27.53 -0.72 18.16
N THR A 42 26.96 -1.92 18.27
CA THR A 42 26.07 -2.47 17.24
C THR A 42 24.80 -1.62 17.08
N VAL A 43 24.28 -1.06 18.18
CA VAL A 43 23.12 -0.17 18.11
C VAL A 43 23.50 1.16 17.48
N ASP A 44 24.66 1.73 17.81
CA ASP A 44 25.16 2.95 17.18
C ASP A 44 25.32 2.73 15.66
N ASP A 45 25.89 1.59 15.22
CA ASP A 45 26.00 1.22 13.79
C ASP A 45 24.61 1.11 13.12
N ILE A 46 23.63 0.51 13.80
CA ILE A 46 22.24 0.40 13.28
C ILE A 46 21.57 1.77 13.16
N GLU A 47 21.83 2.69 14.09
CA GLU A 47 21.30 4.05 14.01
C GLU A 47 21.85 4.77 12.76
N GLU A 48 23.15 4.60 12.44
CA GLU A 48 23.76 5.13 11.21
C GLU A 48 23.17 4.49 9.94
N ASP A 49 23.04 3.16 9.90
CA ASP A 49 22.42 2.45 8.77
C ASP A 49 20.95 2.88 8.57
N LEU A 50 20.22 3.15 9.66
CA LEU A 50 18.83 3.59 9.58
C LEU A 50 18.72 4.99 8.99
N ASP A 51 19.62 5.90 9.34
CA ASP A 51 19.67 7.24 8.74
C ASP A 51 19.91 7.14 7.23
N GLU A 52 20.83 6.29 6.77
CA GLU A 52 21.07 6.06 5.33
C GLU A 52 19.83 5.47 4.62
N VAL A 53 19.13 4.53 5.26
CA VAL A 53 17.90 3.96 4.68
C VAL A 53 16.78 4.99 4.61
N MET A 54 16.68 5.92 5.57
CA MET A 54 15.69 6.99 5.52
C MET A 54 15.97 7.92 4.33
N ASP A 55 17.23 8.29 4.09
CA ASP A 55 17.61 9.10 2.91
C ASP A 55 17.21 8.40 1.60
N PHE A 56 17.41 7.08 1.49
CA PHE A 56 16.97 6.33 0.30
C PHE A 56 15.45 6.25 0.16
N VAL A 57 14.70 6.20 1.26
CA VAL A 57 13.23 6.21 1.20
C VAL A 57 12.73 7.57 0.70
N GLU A 58 13.36 8.66 1.11
CA GLU A 58 13.05 10.00 0.59
C GLU A 58 13.37 10.11 -0.91
N GLU A 59 14.49 9.57 -1.37
CA GLU A 59 14.85 9.52 -2.80
C GLU A 59 13.84 8.69 -3.62
N LEU A 60 13.41 7.54 -3.09
CA LEU A 60 12.40 6.71 -3.75
C LEU A 60 11.02 7.36 -3.80
N ASP A 61 10.66 8.15 -2.79
CA ASP A 61 9.40 8.91 -2.76
C ASP A 61 9.39 9.98 -3.86
N GLU A 62 10.49 10.72 -4.02
CA GLU A 62 10.69 11.69 -5.10
C GLU A 62 10.63 11.02 -6.48
N ASP A 63 11.38 9.93 -6.68
CA ASP A 63 11.37 9.16 -7.94
C ASP A 63 9.97 8.63 -8.29
N LEU A 64 9.19 8.19 -7.30
CA LEU A 64 7.82 7.72 -7.52
C LEU A 64 6.87 8.87 -7.84
N SER A 65 7.03 10.03 -7.19
CA SER A 65 6.27 11.23 -7.52
C SER A 65 6.49 11.64 -8.98
N ASP A 66 7.73 11.61 -9.47
CA ASP A 66 8.04 11.91 -10.88
C ASP A 66 7.34 10.93 -11.85
N VAL A 67 7.28 9.63 -11.49
CA VAL A 67 6.58 8.62 -12.29
C VAL A 67 5.07 8.81 -12.26
N GLU A 68 4.52 9.20 -11.10
CA GLU A 68 3.10 9.53 -10.96
C GLU A 68 2.74 10.75 -11.82
N ASP A 69 3.56 11.79 -11.82
CA ASP A 69 3.37 12.96 -12.67
C ASP A 69 3.47 12.61 -14.17
N ASP A 70 4.43 11.77 -14.58
CA ASP A 70 4.57 11.32 -15.98
C ASP A 70 3.37 10.47 -16.47
N LEU A 71 2.67 9.78 -15.57
CA LEU A 71 1.57 8.87 -15.90
C LEU A 71 0.18 9.49 -15.70
N TYR A 72 0.02 10.31 -14.66
CA TYR A 72 -1.26 10.86 -14.19
C TYR A 72 -1.26 12.41 -14.11
N GLY A 73 -0.13 13.08 -14.25
CA GLY A 73 0.03 14.53 -14.04
C GLY A 73 -0.35 15.42 -15.23
N ASP A 74 -0.77 14.83 -16.35
CA ASP A 74 -1.24 15.54 -17.56
C ASP A 74 -2.80 15.52 -17.70
N GLU A 75 -3.56 15.22 -16.63
CA GLU A 75 -5.05 15.19 -16.63
C GLU A 75 -5.71 16.35 -15.86
N ASP A 76 -4.97 17.40 -15.51
CA ASP A 76 -5.47 18.62 -14.85
C ASP A 76 -5.59 19.83 -15.81
N ASP A 77 -5.73 19.58 -17.12
CA ASP A 77 -6.02 20.60 -18.14
C ASP A 77 -7.31 20.20 -18.88
N ASP A 78 -8.46 20.55 -18.31
CA ASP A 78 -9.74 20.83 -19.02
C ASP A 78 -10.10 19.92 -20.23
N ASP A 79 -10.12 18.61 -20.06
CA ASP A 79 -10.96 17.67 -20.84
C ASP A 79 -11.57 16.73 -19.78
N ASP A 80 -12.75 16.97 -19.21
CA ASP A 80 -14.04 16.52 -19.76
C ASP A 80 -14.03 15.20 -20.57
N ASP A 81 -12.99 14.37 -20.44
CA ASP A 81 -13.03 12.95 -20.78
C ASP A 81 -13.40 12.18 -19.51
N CYS A 82 -14.67 12.36 -19.18
CA CYS A 82 -15.56 11.33 -18.64
C CYS A 82 -14.90 9.94 -18.58
N CYS A 83 -14.31 9.57 -17.43
CA CYS A 83 -14.10 8.16 -17.06
C CYS A 83 -15.43 7.42 -16.80
N CYS A 84 -16.49 7.79 -17.52
CA CYS A 84 -17.43 6.80 -18.02
C CYS A 84 -16.73 6.10 -19.19
N ASP A 85 -15.78 5.22 -18.89
CA ASP A 85 -15.75 3.97 -19.63
C ASP A 85 -17.20 3.49 -19.63
N GLU A 86 -17.80 3.40 -20.82
CA GLU A 86 -19.18 3.00 -21.05
C GLU A 86 -19.57 1.88 -20.09
N PRO A 87 -20.68 1.96 -19.33
CA PRO A 87 -20.93 1.03 -18.25
C PRO A 87 -20.91 -0.41 -18.78
N MET A 88 -19.90 -1.17 -18.34
CA MET A 88 -19.66 -2.55 -18.77
C MET A 88 -20.42 -3.52 -17.86
N TYR A 89 -21.23 -4.36 -18.45
CA TYR A 89 -22.04 -5.37 -17.78
C TYR A 89 -21.38 -6.75 -17.85
N GLU A 90 -21.35 -7.44 -16.71
CA GLU A 90 -20.87 -8.82 -16.63
C GLU A 90 -22.00 -9.80 -16.99
N VAL A 91 -21.81 -10.59 -18.05
CA VAL A 91 -22.75 -11.62 -18.49
C VAL A 91 -22.06 -12.98 -18.45
N THR A 92 -22.65 -13.94 -17.73
CA THR A 92 -22.15 -15.33 -17.70
C THR A 92 -22.92 -16.19 -18.69
N CYS A 93 -22.22 -16.83 -19.63
CA CYS A 93 -22.83 -17.76 -20.57
C CYS A 93 -23.40 -19.00 -19.84
N PRO A 94 -24.69 -19.33 -19.97
CA PRO A 94 -25.29 -20.48 -19.29
C PRO A 94 -24.80 -21.84 -19.83
N THR A 95 -24.29 -21.86 -21.07
CA THR A 95 -23.91 -23.10 -21.75
C THR A 95 -22.46 -23.50 -21.49
N CYS A 96 -21.54 -22.54 -21.44
CA CYS A 96 -20.11 -22.83 -21.21
C CYS A 96 -19.55 -22.26 -19.90
N GLY A 97 -20.28 -21.38 -19.21
CA GLY A 97 -19.86 -20.76 -17.96
C GLY A 97 -18.79 -19.68 -18.12
N GLU A 98 -18.50 -19.24 -19.35
CA GLU A 98 -17.60 -18.13 -19.60
C GLU A 98 -18.25 -16.80 -19.20
N THR A 99 -17.52 -16.01 -18.42
CA THR A 99 -17.89 -14.64 -18.09
C THR A 99 -17.39 -13.70 -19.18
N ILE A 100 -18.29 -12.90 -19.75
CA ILE A 100 -17.98 -11.89 -20.77
C ILE A 100 -18.40 -10.50 -20.28
N TYR A 101 -17.69 -9.48 -20.73
CA TYR A 101 -17.98 -8.08 -20.45
C TYR A 101 -18.59 -7.44 -21.70
N VAL A 102 -19.73 -6.77 -21.53
CA VAL A 102 -20.56 -6.22 -22.61
C VAL A 102 -20.89 -4.77 -22.31
N ASP A 103 -20.68 -3.88 -23.27
CA ASP A 103 -21.06 -2.45 -23.19
C ASP A 103 -22.59 -2.24 -23.23
N GLU A 104 -23.05 -1.08 -22.75
CA GLU A 104 -24.48 -0.71 -22.72
C GLU A 104 -25.12 -0.67 -24.10
N ASP A 105 -24.38 -0.21 -25.12
CA ASP A 105 -24.83 -0.18 -26.51
C ASP A 105 -25.15 -1.59 -27.02
N THR A 106 -24.26 -2.56 -26.78
CA THR A 106 -24.46 -3.94 -27.17
C THR A 106 -25.61 -4.60 -26.40
N LEU A 107 -25.80 -4.23 -25.13
CA LEU A 107 -26.93 -4.68 -24.32
C LEU A 107 -28.26 -4.17 -24.88
N THR A 108 -28.31 -2.91 -25.28
CA THR A 108 -29.55 -2.21 -25.68
C THR A 108 -29.92 -2.44 -27.15
N ASP A 109 -28.94 -2.47 -28.06
CA ASP A 109 -29.19 -2.52 -29.51
C ASP A 109 -29.37 -3.92 -30.07
N VAL A 110 -28.64 -4.90 -29.54
CA VAL A 110 -28.56 -6.22 -30.18
C VAL A 110 -29.57 -7.19 -29.58
N GLY A 111 -29.87 -7.09 -28.27
CA GLY A 111 -30.81 -7.95 -27.53
C GLY A 111 -30.40 -9.43 -27.45
N SER A 112 -29.61 -9.93 -28.40
CA SER A 112 -28.93 -11.21 -28.33
C SER A 112 -27.55 -11.18 -28.98
N MET A 113 -26.55 -11.81 -28.36
CA MET A 113 -25.19 -11.90 -28.92
C MET A 113 -24.64 -13.33 -28.85
N PRO A 114 -23.87 -13.80 -29.86
CA PRO A 114 -23.25 -15.11 -29.80
C PRO A 114 -22.11 -15.10 -28.76
N CYS A 115 -22.10 -16.06 -27.85
CA CYS A 115 -21.02 -16.26 -26.91
C CYS A 115 -19.70 -16.48 -27.68
N PRO A 116 -18.63 -15.71 -27.40
CA PRO A 116 -17.36 -15.81 -28.13
C PRO A 116 -16.65 -17.15 -27.90
N ASN A 117 -16.95 -17.86 -26.80
CA ASN A 117 -16.33 -19.13 -26.46
C ASN A 117 -17.03 -20.34 -27.11
N CYS A 118 -18.37 -20.40 -27.08
CA CYS A 118 -19.12 -21.57 -27.55
C CYS A 118 -20.06 -21.32 -28.74
N GLY A 119 -20.31 -20.06 -29.10
CA GLY A 119 -21.20 -19.68 -30.20
C GLY A 119 -22.70 -19.82 -29.92
N GLU A 120 -23.09 -20.10 -28.68
CA GLU A 120 -24.50 -20.09 -28.26
C GLU A 120 -25.04 -18.65 -28.25
N GLU A 121 -26.28 -18.46 -28.69
CA GLU A 121 -26.94 -17.15 -28.67
C GLU A 121 -27.37 -16.78 -27.25
N LEU A 122 -26.76 -15.74 -26.68
CA LEU A 122 -27.07 -15.19 -25.37
C LEU A 122 -28.16 -14.13 -25.52
N GLU A 123 -29.32 -14.33 -24.91
CA GLU A 123 -30.34 -13.28 -24.78
C GLU A 123 -29.96 -12.35 -23.62
N LEU A 124 -29.90 -11.04 -23.87
CA LEU A 124 -29.53 -10.01 -22.91
C LEU A 124 -30.83 -9.37 -22.40
N ASP A 125 -31.20 -9.63 -21.15
CA ASP A 125 -32.41 -9.07 -20.55
C ASP A 125 -32.18 -7.61 -20.14
N THR A 126 -32.65 -6.67 -20.98
CA THR A 126 -32.63 -5.22 -20.72
C THR A 126 -33.71 -4.75 -19.74
N ASP A 127 -34.49 -5.67 -19.16
CA ASP A 127 -35.60 -5.37 -18.24
C ASP A 127 -35.12 -4.88 -16.85
N PHE A 128 -33.81 -4.85 -16.60
CA PHE A 128 -33.23 -4.04 -15.52
C PHE A 128 -33.09 -2.58 -15.95
N ALA A 129 -34.20 -1.98 -16.40
CA ALA A 129 -34.31 -0.53 -16.44
C ALA A 129 -34.25 -0.06 -14.99
N PHE A 130 -33.10 0.51 -14.62
CA PHE A 130 -32.92 1.24 -13.38
C PHE A 130 -34.07 2.25 -13.26
N ASP A 131 -34.79 2.21 -12.14
CA ASP A 131 -35.69 3.28 -11.76
C ASP A 131 -34.84 4.55 -11.69
N ASP A 132 -35.29 5.63 -12.31
CA ASP A 132 -34.57 6.89 -12.60
C ASP A 132 -34.23 7.70 -11.31
N GLU A 133 -34.03 7.04 -10.16
CA GLU A 133 -33.81 7.63 -8.84
C GLU A 133 -32.68 6.96 -8.01
N GLU A 134 -31.92 5.99 -8.51
CA GLU A 134 -30.71 5.51 -7.81
C GLU A 134 -29.43 6.10 -8.40
N GLU A 135 -29.06 7.24 -7.80
CA GLU A 135 -27.72 7.79 -7.68
C GLU A 135 -26.65 6.68 -7.63
N CYS A 136 -25.69 6.76 -8.54
CA CYS A 136 -24.61 5.80 -8.75
C CYS A 136 -23.94 5.37 -7.44
N GLY A 137 -24.36 4.22 -6.90
CA GLY A 137 -23.92 3.69 -5.61
C GLY A 137 -22.56 2.98 -5.65
N CYS A 138 -21.61 3.44 -6.47
CA CYS A 138 -20.25 2.90 -6.50
C CYS A 138 -19.23 3.89 -7.10
N CYS A 139 -19.02 5.03 -6.43
CA CYS A 139 -17.69 5.62 -6.38
C CYS A 139 -17.53 6.32 -5.03
N ASP A 140 -16.57 5.85 -4.23
CA ASP A 140 -15.99 6.61 -3.11
C ASP A 140 -15.04 7.67 -3.70
N CYS A 141 -15.53 8.46 -4.67
CA CYS A 141 -14.91 9.69 -5.10
C CYS A 141 -15.60 10.80 -4.30
N GLY A 142 -14.82 11.67 -3.66
CA GLY A 142 -15.30 12.74 -2.78
C GLY A 142 -16.08 13.84 -3.50
N CYS A 143 -17.16 13.49 -4.19
CA CYS A 143 -18.10 14.41 -4.78
C CYS A 143 -18.95 15.01 -3.66
N ASP A 144 -18.60 16.24 -3.26
CA ASP A 144 -19.45 17.12 -2.47
C ASP A 144 -20.76 17.39 -3.24
N HIS A 145 -21.76 16.52 -3.04
CA HIS A 145 -23.12 16.79 -3.44
C HIS A 145 -23.71 17.82 -2.45
N GLU A 146 -23.57 19.10 -2.77
CA GLU A 146 -24.37 20.15 -2.14
C GLU A 146 -25.85 19.90 -2.48
N GLU A 147 -26.59 19.34 -1.52
CA GLU A 147 -28.05 19.35 -1.50
C GLU A 147 -28.55 20.80 -1.68
N LYS A 148 -29.25 21.07 -2.77
CA LYS A 148 -30.10 22.25 -2.90
C LYS A 148 -31.56 21.83 -2.73
N GLU A 149 -32.16 22.44 -1.70
CA GLU A 149 -33.54 22.36 -1.19
C GLU A 149 -34.66 22.19 -2.23
#